data_AF-A0A0C2WJK3-F1
#
_entry.id   AF-A0A0C2WJK3-F1
#
_cell.length_a   1.000
_cell.length_b   1.000
_cell.length_c   1.000
_cell.angle_alpha   90.00
_cell.angle_beta   90.00
_cell.angle_gamma   90.00
#
_symmetry.space_group_name_H-M   'P 1'
#
loop_
_entity.id
_entity.type
_entity.pdbx_description
1 polymer ?
#
loop_
_entity_poly.entity_id
_entity_poly.type
_entity_poly.pdbx_seq_one_letter_code
_entity_poly.pdbx_strand_id
1 'polypeptide(L)'
;ILRSVINDYQDNWVEQLPMVEFAMNSAINSSTGFAPFEVNYGWMPRLIQGLGNESPHEGINQFIENIRDILDRTHDKLVAQRVHQATQANKRRREGQSFQVGDQV
;
A
#
# COMPACT_ATOMS: atom_id res chain seq x y z
N ILE A 1 2.41 5.76 6.02
CA ILE A 1 2.82 4.39 5.65
C ILE A 1 3.37 3.61 6.85
N LEU A 2 4.35 4.11 7.62
CA LEU A 2 4.88 3.35 8.77
C LEU A 2 3.78 2.90 9.76
N ARG A 3 2.92 3.83 10.22
CA ARG A 3 1.80 3.52 11.14
C ARG A 3 0.83 2.45 10.63
N SER A 4 0.71 2.25 9.32
CA SER A 4 -0.19 1.23 8.76
C SER A 4 0.44 -0.17 8.67
N VAL A 5 1.77 -0.26 8.71
CA VAL A 5 2.50 -1.53 8.53
C VAL A 5 3.07 -2.10 9.83
N ILE A 6 3.28 -1.27 10.84
CA ILE A 6 3.66 -1.74 12.19
C ILE A 6 2.51 -2.52 12.84
N ASN A 7 2.86 -3.39 13.79
CA ASN A 7 1.91 -4.14 14.59
C ASN A 7 1.25 -3.25 15.67
N ASP A 8 0.27 -3.79 16.38
CA ASP A 8 -0.49 -3.04 17.38
C ASP A 8 0.37 -2.65 18.61
N TYR A 9 1.42 -3.43 18.88
CA TYR A 9 2.39 -3.17 19.95
C TYR A 9 3.44 -2.10 19.57
N GLN A 10 3.53 -1.75 18.29
CA GLN A 10 4.48 -0.78 17.71
C GLN A 10 5.97 -1.08 18.00
N ASP A 11 6.30 -2.32 18.32
CA ASP A 11 7.67 -2.75 18.63
C ASP A 11 8.45 -3.21 17.39
N ASN A 12 7.75 -3.58 16.32
CA ASN A 12 8.35 -4.10 15.09
C ASN A 12 8.70 -3.02 14.03
N TRP A 13 8.84 -1.76 14.44
CA TRP A 13 8.98 -0.66 13.48
C TRP A 13 10.30 -0.70 12.71
N VAL A 14 11.38 -1.22 13.33
CA VAL A 14 12.70 -1.34 12.72
C VAL A 14 12.67 -2.35 11.58
N GLU A 15 12.02 -3.50 11.77
CA GLU A 15 11.90 -4.53 10.74
C GLU A 15 11.08 -4.06 9.54
N GLN A 16 10.19 -3.07 9.73
CA GLN A 16 9.38 -2.52 8.66
C GLN A 16 10.08 -1.39 7.88
N LEU A 17 11.18 -0.81 8.38
CA LEU A 17 11.86 0.32 7.74
C LEU A 17 12.25 0.06 6.28
N PRO A 18 12.86 -1.08 5.90
CA PRO A 18 13.29 -1.30 4.52
C PRO A 18 12.13 -1.21 3.53
N MET A 19 10.97 -1.76 3.90
CA MET A 19 9.78 -1.72 3.05
C MET A 19 9.18 -0.31 2.99
N VAL A 20 9.15 0.41 4.11
CA VAL A 20 8.64 1.78 4.18
C VAL A 20 9.50 2.72 3.33
N GLU A 21 10.82 2.61 3.43
CA GLU A 21 11.76 3.36 2.60
C GLU A 21 11.54 3.06 1.12
N PHE A 22 11.45 1.77 0.74
CA PHE A 22 11.19 1.39 -0.64
C PHE A 22 9.87 1.98 -1.14
N ALA A 23 8.79 1.86 -0.37
CA ALA A 23 7.49 2.40 -0.75
C ALA A 23 7.52 3.93 -0.93
N MET A 24 8.26 4.66 -0.08
CA MET A 24 8.43 6.10 -0.22
C MET A 24 9.26 6.45 -1.46
N ASN A 25 10.35 5.71 -1.73
CA ASN A 25 11.22 5.95 -2.86
C ASN A 25 10.62 5.51 -4.21
N SER A 26 9.61 4.64 -4.19
CA SER A 26 8.84 4.21 -5.37
C SER A 26 7.59 5.07 -5.66
N ALA A 27 7.14 5.90 -4.72
CA ALA A 27 5.93 6.68 -4.89
C ALA A 27 6.17 7.89 -5.81
N ILE A 28 5.34 8.01 -6.86
CA ILE A 28 5.37 9.17 -7.76
C ILE A 28 4.91 10.41 -7.00
N ASN A 29 5.76 11.44 -7.01
CA ASN A 29 5.40 12.73 -6.43
C ASN A 29 4.50 13.51 -7.41
N SER A 30 3.37 14.05 -6.92
CA SER A 30 2.38 14.74 -7.75
C SER A 30 2.88 16.03 -8.42
N SER A 31 3.86 16.71 -7.82
CA SER A 31 4.39 17.97 -8.33
C SER A 31 5.47 17.78 -9.39
N THR A 32 6.27 16.71 -9.28
CA THR A 32 7.36 16.43 -10.23
C THR A 32 6.99 15.39 -11.27
N GLY A 33 6.01 14.53 -11.00
CA GLY A 33 5.64 13.41 -11.85
C GLY A 33 6.64 12.24 -11.81
N PHE A 34 7.67 12.31 -10.96
CA PHE A 34 8.71 11.29 -10.82
C PHE A 34 8.77 10.72 -9.41
N ALA A 35 9.18 9.46 -9.29
CA ALA A 35 9.53 8.85 -8.02
C ALA A 35 10.99 9.14 -7.64
N PRO A 36 11.33 9.21 -6.34
CA PRO A 36 12.72 9.42 -5.90
C PRO A 36 13.73 8.44 -6.48
N PHE A 37 13.37 7.16 -6.66
CA PHE A 37 14.26 6.19 -7.32
C PHE A 37 14.60 6.57 -8.76
N GLU A 38 13.63 7.09 -9.52
CA GLU A 38 13.86 7.53 -10.89
C GLU A 38 14.77 8.76 -10.93
N VAL A 39 14.60 9.68 -9.98
CA VAL A 39 15.43 10.88 -9.89
C VAL A 39 16.87 10.55 -9.47
N ASN A 40 17.04 9.65 -8.50
CA ASN A 40 18.35 9.33 -7.94
C ASN A 40 19.16 8.36 -8.81
N TYR A 41 18.49 7.38 -9.42
CA TYR A 41 19.16 6.28 -10.12
C TYR A 41 18.85 6.21 -11.61
N GLY A 42 17.84 6.96 -12.09
CA GLY A 42 17.41 6.91 -13.49
C GLY A 42 16.54 5.70 -13.83
N TRP A 43 16.17 4.87 -12.85
CA TRP A 43 15.29 3.70 -13.04
C TRP A 43 14.51 3.39 -11.77
N MET A 44 13.38 2.69 -11.94
CA MET A 44 12.56 2.18 -10.83
C MET A 44 12.94 0.74 -10.50
N PRO A 45 13.48 0.45 -9.31
CA PRO A 45 13.64 -0.90 -8.82
C PRO A 45 12.31 -1.63 -8.72
N ARG A 46 12.27 -2.88 -9.20
CA ARG A 46 11.11 -3.76 -9.05
C ARG A 46 11.33 -4.66 -7.84
N LEU A 47 10.43 -4.58 -6.86
CA LEU A 47 10.50 -5.37 -5.62
C LEU A 47 10.49 -6.89 -5.86
N ILE A 48 9.93 -7.36 -6.99
CA ILE A 48 9.54 -8.78 -7.21
C ILE A 48 10.35 -9.49 -8.32
N GLN A 49 11.22 -8.79 -9.07
CA GLN A 49 12.03 -9.50 -10.09
C GLN A 49 13.17 -10.28 -9.43
N GLY A 50 12.95 -11.59 -9.24
CA GLY A 50 13.92 -12.52 -8.66
C GLY A 50 13.30 -13.65 -7.83
N LEU A 51 12.02 -13.55 -7.46
CA LEU A 51 11.34 -14.49 -6.56
C LEU A 51 11.16 -15.94 -7.06
N GLY A 52 11.64 -16.25 -8.26
CA GLY A 52 11.56 -17.59 -8.85
C GLY A 52 12.78 -18.47 -8.58
N ASN A 53 13.92 -17.88 -8.18
CA ASN A 53 15.14 -18.62 -7.94
C ASN A 53 15.42 -18.60 -6.44
N GLU A 54 15.42 -19.76 -5.80
CA GLU A 54 15.96 -19.89 -4.44
C GLU A 54 17.36 -19.29 -4.40
N SER A 55 17.58 -18.34 -3.49
CA SER A 55 18.92 -17.84 -3.25
C SER A 55 19.72 -18.89 -2.48
N PRO A 56 21.00 -19.11 -2.79
CA PRO A 56 21.90 -19.88 -1.93
C PRO A 56 22.04 -19.30 -0.52
N HIS A 57 21.60 -18.05 -0.32
CA HIS A 57 21.63 -17.36 0.97
C HIS A 57 20.25 -17.42 1.63
N GLU A 58 20.16 -18.17 2.74
CA GLU A 58 18.92 -18.35 3.50
C GLU A 58 18.28 -17.01 3.93
N GLY A 59 19.10 -16.02 4.33
CA GLY A 59 18.60 -14.70 4.73
C GLY A 59 17.86 -13.95 3.61
N ILE A 60 18.23 -14.18 2.34
CA ILE A 60 17.50 -13.59 1.21
C ILE A 60 16.14 -14.27 1.04
N ASN A 61 16.06 -15.59 1.22
CA ASN A 61 14.80 -16.33 1.14
C ASN A 61 13.85 -15.93 2.28
N GLN A 62 14.36 -15.81 3.52
CA GLN A 62 13.57 -15.32 4.67
C GLN A 62 13.07 -13.88 4.45
N PHE A 63 13.91 -13.01 3.88
CA PHE A 63 13.51 -11.65 3.53
C PHE A 63 12.39 -11.62 2.47
N ILE A 64 12.49 -12.49 1.47
CA ILE A 64 11.46 -12.66 0.43
C ILE A 64 10.13 -13.13 1.04
N GLU A 65 10.16 -14.14 1.91
CA GLU A 65 8.98 -14.65 2.58
C GLU A 65 8.32 -13.58 3.46
N ASN A 66 9.13 -12.81 4.19
CA ASN A 66 8.64 -11.69 4.98
C ASN A 66 7.97 -10.61 4.10
N ILE A 67 8.55 -10.28 2.95
CA ILE A 67 7.91 -9.35 2.00
C ILE A 67 6.56 -9.90 1.52
N ARG A 68 6.48 -11.20 1.22
CA ARG A 68 5.21 -11.82 0.78
C ARG A 68 4.15 -11.73 1.89
N ASP A 69 4.47 -12.10 3.13
CA ASP A 69 3.55 -11.99 4.27
C ASP A 69 3.08 -10.55 4.49
N ILE A 70 4.00 -9.59 4.46
CA ILE A 70 3.64 -8.19 4.66
C ILE A 70 2.75 -7.68 3.52
N LEU A 71 2.99 -8.08 2.27
CA LEU A 71 2.15 -7.71 1.14
C LEU A 71 0.73 -8.26 1.29
N ASP A 72 0.58 -9.53 1.67
CA ASP A 72 -0.72 -10.17 1.89
C ASP A 72 -1.49 -9.47 3.02
N ARG A 73 -0.82 -9.24 4.16
CA ARG A 73 -1.42 -8.53 5.30
C ARG A 73 -1.78 -7.08 4.97
N THR A 74 -0.94 -6.40 4.18
CA THR A 74 -1.20 -5.04 3.73
C THR A 74 -2.41 -4.99 2.80
N HIS A 75 -2.54 -5.96 1.90
CA HIS A 75 -3.69 -6.11 1.02
C HIS A 75 -4.98 -6.29 1.84
N ASP A 76 -4.99 -7.20 2.81
CA ASP A 76 -6.15 -7.45 3.66
C ASP A 76 -6.56 -6.23 4.48
N LYS A 77 -5.58 -5.55 5.09
CA LYS A 77 -5.81 -4.29 5.81
C LYS A 77 -6.37 -3.20 4.88
N LEU A 78 -5.85 -3.09 3.66
CA LEU A 78 -6.34 -2.11 2.68
C LEU A 78 -7.79 -2.39 2.29
N VAL A 79 -8.15 -3.66 2.04
CA VAL A 79 -9.53 -4.07 1.73
C VAL A 79 -10.45 -3.77 2.90
N ALA A 80 -10.09 -4.18 4.12
CA ALA A 80 -10.86 -3.91 5.33
C ALA A 80 -11.07 -2.40 5.55
N GLN A 81 -10.01 -1.60 5.33
CA GLN A 81 -10.08 -0.16 5.48
C GLN A 81 -10.96 0.51 4.42
N ARG A 82 -10.96 0.01 3.17
CA ARG A 82 -11.88 0.47 2.12
C ARG A 82 -13.33 0.18 2.48
N VAL A 83 -13.63 -1.00 3.01
CA VAL A 83 -14.98 -1.35 3.49
C VAL A 83 -15.39 -0.42 4.64
N HIS A 84 -14.48 -0.16 5.59
CA HIS A 84 -14.74 0.77 6.68
C HIS A 84 -15.01 2.20 6.19
N GLN A 85 -14.18 2.71 5.27
CA GLN A 85 -14.38 4.03 4.67
C GLN A 85 -15.71 4.13 3.92
N ALA A 86 -16.06 3.11 3.12
CA ALA A 86 -17.31 3.06 2.38
C ALA A 86 -18.53 3.05 3.30
N THR A 87 -18.51 2.25 4.36
CA THR A 87 -19.59 2.22 5.36
C THR A 87 -19.74 3.57 6.08
N GLN A 88 -18.64 4.21 6.48
CA GLN A 88 -18.69 5.53 7.11
C GLN A 88 -19.15 6.64 6.15
N ALA A 89 -18.74 6.60 4.89
CA ALA A 89 -19.19 7.55 3.88
C ALA A 89 -20.69 7.36 3.57
N ASN A 90 -21.15 6.12 3.45
CA ASN A 90 -22.56 5.81 3.17
C ASN A 90 -23.49 6.26 4.30
N LYS A 91 -23.06 6.25 5.57
CA LYS A 91 -23.87 6.81 6.69
C LYS A 91 -24.27 8.27 6.50
N ARG A 92 -23.45 9.05 5.77
CA ARG A 92 -23.68 10.49 5.54
C ARG A 92 -24.26 10.78 4.16
N ARG A 93 -24.39 9.77 3.29
CA ARG A 93 -25.09 9.91 2.00
C ARG A 93 -26.58 9.99 2.28
N ARG A 94 -27.22 11.06 1.82
CA ARG A 94 -28.68 11.10 1.70
C ARG A 94 -29.07 10.13 0.58
N GLU A 95 -30.13 9.34 0.79
CA GLU A 95 -30.78 8.67 -0.34
C GLU A 95 -31.16 9.76 -1.34
N GLY A 96 -30.74 9.59 -2.59
CA GLY A 96 -31.03 10.57 -3.64
C GLY A 96 -32.54 10.78 -3.70
N GLN A 97 -32.97 12.04 -3.87
CA GLN A 97 -34.36 12.32 -4.20
C GLN A 97 -34.78 11.41 -5.36
N SER A 98 -35.83 10.61 -5.16
CA SER A 98 -36.46 9.87 -6.24
C SER A 98 -37.15 10.89 -7.14
N PHE A 99 -36.45 11.35 -8.18
CA PHE A 99 -37.03 12.24 -9.18
C PHE A 99 -38.10 11.48 -9.96
N GLN A 100 -39.30 12.05 -10.03
CA GLN A 100 -40.36 11.53 -10.88
C GLN A 100 -40.36 12.26 -12.22
N VAL A 101 -40.90 11.60 -13.25
CA VAL A 101 -41.06 12.21 -14.57
C VAL A 101 -41.96 13.45 -14.44
N GLY A 102 -41.35 14.63 -14.55
CA GLY A 102 -42.02 15.93 -14.37
C GLY A 102 -41.32 16.89 -13.41
N ASP A 103 -40.37 16.41 -12.60
CA ASP A 103 -39.55 17.27 -11.75
C ASP A 103 -38.60 18.14 -12.61
N GLN A 104 -38.57 19.45 -12.34
CA GLN A 104 -37.63 20.37 -12.97
C GLN A 104 -36.37 20.52 -12.10
N VAL A 105 -35.21 20.50 -12.77
CA VAL A 105 -33.86 20.59 -12.18
C VAL A 105 -33.45 22.03 -11.97
#